data_AF-S7WWU8-F1
#
_entry.id   AF-S7WWU8-F1
#
_cell.length_a   1.000
_cell.length_b   1.000
_cell.length_c   1.000
_cell.angle_alpha   90.00
_cell.angle_beta   90.00
_cell.angle_gamma   90.00
#
_symmetry.space_group_name_H-M   'P 1'
#
loop_
_entity.id
_entity.type
_entity.pdbx_description
1 polymer ?
#
loop_
_entity_poly.entity_id
_entity_poly.type
_entity_poly.pdbx_seq_one_letter_code
_entity_poly.pdbx_strand_id
1 'polypeptide(L)'
;MRKRFLKLIFLLLAIPIFSQSNNVEVLNNAEGMKLIVDGEDFMINGMNWGYVPIGTNFNYSLWKQSDDVIKAALDAEMSLLKNMGVNAIRQYTGIQPKWITYIYENYGIYTMLNHSFGRYGLTINGSWVAVTDYRDKATQNILMDEITELAETYKDTPGLLLFLLGNENNYGLFWAGSETEDFPDEEEQRREVGEKRGRPMYKLMNDAAIKMKSIDSSHPIAICNGDLLFSEIIAEECKDVDIYGTNMYRGKSFGDAFERVKRNLTCQSYSQSLDQMPLMLSTMKKIKKCKHFLL
;
A
#
# COMPACT_ATOMS: atom_id res chain seq x y z
N MET A 1 23.92 -55.59 -8.97
CA MET A 1 23.91 -54.13 -9.25
C MET A 1 22.50 -53.51 -9.38
N ARG A 2 21.45 -54.27 -9.74
CA ARG A 2 20.06 -53.74 -9.91
C ARG A 2 19.33 -53.26 -8.65
N LYS A 3 19.71 -53.70 -7.44
CA LYS A 3 19.01 -53.33 -6.18
C LYS A 3 19.55 -52.06 -5.49
N ARG A 4 20.71 -51.53 -5.90
CA ARG A 4 21.27 -50.29 -5.35
C ARG A 4 20.81 -49.04 -6.11
N PHE A 5 20.40 -49.18 -7.38
CA PHE A 5 19.90 -48.07 -8.20
C PHE A 5 18.49 -47.61 -7.78
N LEU A 6 17.63 -48.52 -7.30
CA LEU A 6 16.28 -48.17 -6.85
C LEU A 6 16.25 -47.34 -5.56
N LYS A 7 17.30 -47.40 -4.72
CA LYS A 7 17.39 -46.60 -3.50
C LYS A 7 17.79 -45.15 -3.74
N LEU A 8 18.44 -44.84 -4.88
CA LEU A 8 18.75 -43.44 -5.24
C LEU A 8 17.55 -42.71 -5.84
N ILE A 9 16.60 -43.42 -6.46
CA ILE A 9 15.39 -42.81 -7.06
C ILE A 9 14.38 -42.40 -5.99
N PHE A 10 14.37 -43.05 -4.82
CA PHE A 10 13.47 -42.71 -3.71
C PHE A 10 13.94 -41.50 -2.86
N LEU A 11 15.17 -41.00 -3.06
CA LEU A 11 15.68 -39.83 -2.34
C LEU A 11 15.44 -38.49 -3.09
N LEU A 12 14.87 -38.53 -4.29
CA LEU A 12 14.63 -37.36 -5.15
C LEU A 12 13.15 -36.89 -5.17
N LEU A 13 12.25 -37.52 -4.40
CA LEU A 13 10.80 -37.36 -4.54
C LEU A 13 10.08 -36.69 -3.36
N ALA A 14 10.78 -35.98 -2.49
CA ALA A 14 10.13 -35.20 -1.45
C ALA A 14 10.98 -33.98 -1.06
N ILE A 15 11.27 -33.10 -2.02
CA ILE A 15 11.37 -31.69 -1.66
C ILE A 15 9.91 -31.24 -1.64
N PRO A 16 9.28 -31.03 -0.46
CA PRO A 16 8.04 -30.28 -0.45
C PRO A 16 8.38 -28.94 -1.12
N ILE A 17 7.83 -28.71 -2.32
CA ILE A 17 7.70 -27.38 -2.86
C ILE A 17 6.70 -26.72 -1.93
N PHE A 18 7.17 -26.28 -0.76
CA PHE A 18 6.48 -25.25 -0.03
C PHE A 18 6.37 -24.11 -1.03
N SER A 19 5.13 -23.75 -1.38
CA SER A 19 4.87 -22.50 -2.07
C SER A 19 5.36 -21.43 -1.12
N GLN A 20 6.62 -21.03 -1.28
CA GLN A 20 7.21 -19.96 -0.48
C GLN A 20 6.51 -18.69 -0.94
N SER A 21 6.07 -17.89 0.02
CA SER A 21 5.60 -16.54 -0.29
C SER A 21 6.67 -15.81 -1.10
N ASN A 22 6.24 -15.01 -2.07
CA ASN A 22 7.14 -14.24 -2.88
C ASN A 22 7.96 -13.30 -1.98
N ASN A 23 9.24 -13.11 -2.31
CA ASN A 23 10.04 -12.09 -1.65
C ASN A 23 9.97 -10.80 -2.46
N VAL A 24 9.40 -9.76 -1.86
CA VAL A 24 9.21 -8.47 -2.51
C VAL A 24 10.01 -7.42 -1.75
N GLU A 25 10.90 -6.72 -2.44
CA GLU A 25 11.76 -5.71 -1.83
C GLU A 25 11.83 -4.42 -2.65
N VAL A 26 12.04 -3.31 -1.95
CA VAL A 26 12.35 -2.02 -2.58
C VAL A 26 13.85 -1.82 -2.57
N LEU A 27 14.48 -2.00 -3.73
CA LEU A 27 15.87 -1.67 -3.94
C LEU A 27 16.02 -0.15 -4.08
N ASN A 28 16.94 0.44 -3.33
CA ASN A 28 17.29 1.85 -3.43
C ASN A 28 18.81 2.01 -3.45
N ASN A 29 19.36 2.35 -4.62
CA ASN A 29 20.80 2.50 -4.84
C ASN A 29 21.10 3.75 -5.70
N ALA A 30 22.36 3.89 -6.14
CA ALA A 30 22.79 5.03 -6.95
C ALA A 30 22.10 5.12 -8.34
N GLU A 31 21.55 4.03 -8.84
CA GLU A 31 20.86 3.93 -10.13
C GLU A 31 19.37 4.28 -10.01
N GLY A 32 18.84 4.35 -8.78
CA GLY A 32 17.47 4.74 -8.49
C GLY A 32 16.78 3.79 -7.52
N MET A 33 15.45 3.90 -7.49
CA MET A 33 14.60 2.99 -6.72
C MET A 33 13.83 2.06 -7.65
N LYS A 34 13.78 0.78 -7.30
CA LYS A 34 13.08 -0.27 -8.06
C LYS A 34 12.34 -1.20 -7.10
N LEU A 35 11.23 -1.75 -7.57
CA LEU A 35 10.59 -2.88 -6.94
C LEU A 35 11.19 -4.16 -7.51
N ILE A 36 11.61 -5.08 -6.64
CA ILE A 36 12.17 -6.37 -7.00
C ILE A 36 11.24 -7.45 -6.48
N VAL A 37 10.91 -8.44 -7.31
CA VAL A 37 10.10 -9.60 -6.93
C VAL A 37 10.90 -10.86 -7.25
N ASP A 38 11.18 -11.67 -6.24
CA ASP A 38 11.96 -12.91 -6.35
C ASP A 38 13.33 -12.73 -7.03
N GLY A 39 13.94 -11.55 -6.84
CA GLY A 39 15.27 -11.21 -7.39
C GLY A 39 15.25 -10.53 -8.76
N GLU A 40 14.08 -10.36 -9.38
CA GLU A 40 13.94 -9.75 -10.71
C GLU A 40 13.30 -8.34 -10.63
N ASP A 41 13.74 -7.43 -11.51
CA ASP A 41 13.15 -6.09 -11.66
C ASP A 41 11.65 -6.21 -12.00
N PHE A 42 10.78 -5.59 -11.20
CA PHE A 42 9.33 -5.69 -11.35
C PHE A 42 8.68 -4.32 -11.59
N MET A 43 8.25 -4.07 -12.82
CA MET A 43 7.42 -2.90 -13.14
C MET A 43 5.94 -3.25 -12.96
N ILE A 44 5.22 -2.46 -12.16
CA ILE A 44 3.77 -2.65 -11.97
C ILE A 44 3.01 -2.11 -13.19
N ASN A 45 2.30 -2.99 -13.88
CA ASN A 45 1.21 -2.63 -14.79
C ASN A 45 -0.11 -3.01 -14.10
N GLY A 46 -0.61 -2.07 -13.31
CA GLY A 46 -1.64 -2.32 -12.30
C GLY A 46 -3.05 -1.90 -12.71
N MET A 47 -4.06 -2.50 -12.06
CA MET A 47 -5.45 -2.05 -12.11
C MET A 47 -6.04 -1.97 -10.71
N ASN A 48 -6.78 -0.91 -10.39
CA ASN A 48 -7.68 -0.92 -9.25
C ASN A 48 -8.86 -1.83 -9.58
N TRP A 49 -9.03 -2.92 -8.82
CA TRP A 49 -10.04 -3.93 -9.15
C TRP A 49 -11.01 -4.16 -8.00
N GLY A 50 -12.26 -4.41 -8.36
CA GLY A 50 -13.33 -4.82 -7.48
C GLY A 50 -14.48 -5.36 -8.33
N TYR A 51 -15.19 -6.33 -7.79
CA TYR A 51 -16.29 -6.98 -8.50
C TYR A 51 -17.64 -6.57 -7.92
N VAL A 52 -18.42 -5.85 -8.72
CA VAL A 52 -19.76 -5.36 -8.36
C VAL A 52 -20.71 -5.68 -9.51
N PRO A 53 -21.58 -6.69 -9.39
CA PRO A 53 -22.56 -7.03 -10.43
C PRO A 53 -23.50 -5.87 -10.76
N ILE A 54 -23.94 -5.82 -12.02
CA ILE A 54 -24.96 -4.86 -12.48
C ILE A 54 -26.20 -4.98 -11.58
N GLY A 55 -26.72 -3.84 -11.12
CA GLY A 55 -27.88 -3.77 -10.24
C GLY A 55 -27.55 -3.90 -8.74
N THR A 56 -26.28 -4.07 -8.39
CA THR A 56 -25.80 -4.02 -7.00
C THR A 56 -25.02 -2.73 -6.71
N ASN A 57 -24.52 -2.58 -5.49
CA ASN A 57 -23.75 -1.42 -5.07
C ASN A 57 -22.60 -1.84 -4.13
N PHE A 58 -21.97 -0.87 -3.48
CA PHE A 58 -20.84 -1.06 -2.57
C PHE A 58 -21.09 -2.02 -1.40
N ASN A 59 -22.34 -2.38 -1.08
CA ASN A 59 -22.65 -3.38 -0.06
C ASN A 59 -22.45 -4.83 -0.56
N TYR A 60 -22.37 -5.05 -1.87
CA TYR A 60 -22.09 -6.36 -2.41
C TYR A 60 -20.64 -6.77 -2.09
N SER A 61 -20.48 -7.99 -1.60
CA SER A 61 -19.16 -8.58 -1.35
C SER A 61 -19.06 -9.90 -2.11
N LEU A 62 -18.19 -9.93 -3.13
CA LEU A 62 -17.82 -11.15 -3.83
C LEU A 62 -17.28 -12.20 -2.85
N TRP A 63 -16.49 -11.75 -1.88
CA TRP A 63 -15.80 -12.62 -0.92
C TRP A 63 -16.73 -13.31 0.09
N LYS A 64 -18.00 -12.91 0.15
CA LYS A 64 -19.04 -13.57 0.95
C LYS A 64 -19.89 -14.56 0.13
N GLN A 65 -19.62 -14.72 -1.15
CA GLN A 65 -20.31 -15.69 -2.01
C GLN A 65 -19.68 -17.09 -1.90
N SER A 66 -20.31 -18.09 -2.54
CA SER A 66 -19.74 -19.43 -2.63
C SER A 66 -18.46 -19.45 -3.47
N ASP A 67 -17.60 -20.44 -3.22
CA ASP A 67 -16.34 -20.60 -3.96
C ASP A 67 -16.55 -20.68 -5.47
N ASP A 68 -17.61 -21.36 -5.93
CA ASP A 68 -17.94 -21.45 -7.36
C ASP A 68 -18.24 -20.08 -7.99
N VAL A 69 -18.94 -19.20 -7.27
CA VAL A 69 -19.27 -17.85 -7.74
C VAL A 69 -18.01 -16.97 -7.78
N ILE A 70 -17.18 -17.05 -6.73
CA ILE A 70 -15.92 -16.32 -6.66
C ILE A 70 -15.00 -16.77 -7.80
N LYS A 71 -14.83 -18.08 -7.97
CA LYS A 71 -14.01 -18.66 -9.03
C LYS A 71 -14.50 -18.24 -10.41
N ALA A 72 -15.80 -18.32 -10.68
CA ALA A 72 -16.35 -17.92 -11.98
C ALA A 72 -16.13 -16.43 -12.29
N ALA A 73 -16.27 -15.56 -11.29
CA ALA A 73 -15.97 -14.14 -11.45
C ALA A 73 -14.48 -13.89 -11.73
N LEU A 74 -13.59 -14.54 -10.97
CA LEU A 74 -12.14 -14.44 -11.20
C LEU A 74 -11.73 -15.00 -12.57
N ASP A 75 -12.30 -16.13 -12.98
CA ASP A 75 -11.99 -16.75 -14.26
C ASP A 75 -12.32 -15.83 -15.44
N ALA A 76 -13.45 -15.11 -15.35
CA ALA A 76 -13.86 -14.15 -16.36
C ALA A 76 -12.98 -12.90 -16.35
N GLU A 77 -12.82 -12.25 -15.19
CA GLU A 77 -12.16 -10.95 -15.08
C GLU A 77 -10.64 -11.03 -15.21
N MET A 78 -9.99 -11.98 -14.53
CA MET A 78 -8.53 -12.09 -14.54
C MET A 78 -7.99 -12.52 -15.90
N SER A 79 -8.76 -13.30 -16.67
CA SER A 79 -8.42 -13.62 -18.06
C SER A 79 -8.36 -12.36 -18.93
N LEU A 80 -9.31 -11.43 -18.75
CA LEU A 80 -9.32 -10.16 -19.48
C LEU A 80 -8.15 -9.28 -19.07
N LEU A 81 -7.90 -9.13 -17.77
CA LEU A 81 -6.79 -8.32 -17.25
C LEU A 81 -5.44 -8.87 -17.71
N LYS A 82 -5.24 -10.19 -17.69
CA LYS A 82 -4.04 -10.83 -18.21
C LYS A 82 -3.84 -10.56 -19.70
N ASN A 83 -4.91 -10.63 -20.50
CA ASN A 83 -4.85 -10.32 -21.93
C ASN A 83 -4.53 -8.84 -22.20
N MET A 84 -4.85 -7.93 -21.26
CA MET A 84 -4.46 -6.52 -21.30
C MET A 84 -3.02 -6.26 -20.81
N GLY A 85 -2.31 -7.31 -20.36
CA GLY A 85 -0.95 -7.20 -19.83
C GLY A 85 -0.87 -6.70 -18.39
N VAL A 86 -1.99 -6.71 -17.65
CA VAL A 86 -1.99 -6.39 -16.21
C VAL A 86 -1.24 -7.47 -15.46
N ASN A 87 -0.33 -7.07 -14.57
CA ASN A 87 0.45 -7.98 -13.73
C ASN A 87 0.21 -7.78 -12.23
N ALA A 88 -0.57 -6.78 -11.83
CA ALA A 88 -0.96 -6.57 -10.45
C ALA A 88 -2.36 -5.94 -10.34
N ILE A 89 -3.08 -6.26 -9.27
CA ILE A 89 -4.32 -5.58 -8.92
C ILE A 89 -4.20 -4.91 -7.54
N ARG A 90 -4.82 -3.75 -7.38
CA ARG A 90 -5.13 -3.18 -6.06
C ARG A 90 -6.50 -3.66 -5.64
N GLN A 91 -6.56 -4.41 -4.54
CA GLN A 91 -7.76 -5.05 -4.02
C GLN A 91 -7.94 -4.69 -2.55
N TYR A 92 -9.12 -4.20 -2.19
CA TYR A 92 -9.46 -3.97 -0.77
C TYR A 92 -9.49 -5.28 0.02
N THR A 93 -9.22 -5.17 1.33
CA THR A 93 -9.33 -6.29 2.27
C THR A 93 -10.68 -6.99 2.23
N GLY A 94 -10.70 -8.26 2.63
CA GLY A 94 -11.87 -9.14 2.60
C GLY A 94 -11.72 -10.32 1.64
N ILE A 95 -10.83 -10.21 0.65
CA ILE A 95 -10.39 -11.34 -0.19
C ILE A 95 -9.66 -12.38 0.64
N GLN A 96 -10.07 -13.64 0.63
CA GLN A 96 -9.35 -14.69 1.36
C GLN A 96 -7.98 -15.01 0.72
N PRO A 97 -6.93 -15.38 1.50
CA PRO A 97 -5.60 -15.71 0.97
C PRO A 97 -5.60 -16.68 -0.21
N LYS A 98 -6.45 -17.73 -0.16
CA LYS A 98 -6.58 -18.72 -1.24
C LYS A 98 -6.93 -18.11 -2.60
N TRP A 99 -7.65 -16.99 -2.63
CA TRP A 99 -8.02 -16.32 -3.88
C TRP A 99 -6.92 -15.42 -4.40
N ILE A 100 -6.09 -14.83 -3.54
CA ILE A 100 -4.85 -14.16 -3.97
C ILE A 100 -3.93 -15.17 -4.65
N THR A 101 -3.73 -16.33 -4.01
CA THR A 101 -2.96 -17.43 -4.59
C THR A 101 -3.56 -17.92 -5.90
N TYR A 102 -4.88 -18.11 -5.96
CA TYR A 102 -5.58 -18.50 -7.19
C TYR A 102 -5.33 -17.51 -8.35
N ILE A 103 -5.47 -16.21 -8.08
CA ILE A 103 -5.24 -15.15 -9.08
C ILE A 103 -3.79 -15.21 -9.57
N TYR A 104 -2.84 -15.34 -8.67
CA TYR A 104 -1.42 -15.40 -9.00
C TYR A 104 -1.04 -16.66 -9.77
N GLU A 105 -1.37 -17.85 -9.29
CA GLU A 105 -0.95 -19.11 -9.90
C GLU A 105 -1.58 -19.34 -11.28
N ASN A 106 -2.82 -18.90 -11.49
CA ASN A 106 -3.53 -19.12 -12.75
C ASN A 106 -3.31 -17.97 -13.76
N TYR A 107 -3.11 -16.74 -13.29
CA TYR A 107 -3.06 -15.56 -14.15
C TYR A 107 -1.73 -14.82 -14.14
N GLY A 108 -0.84 -15.09 -13.18
CA GLY A 108 0.42 -14.36 -13.00
C GLY A 108 0.20 -12.92 -12.52
N ILE A 109 -0.93 -12.66 -11.87
CA ILE A 109 -1.33 -11.34 -11.39
C ILE A 109 -1.10 -11.28 -9.88
N TYR A 110 -0.28 -10.33 -9.43
CA TYR A 110 -0.04 -10.09 -8.02
C TYR A 110 -1.13 -9.23 -7.38
N THR A 111 -1.25 -9.27 -6.05
CA THR A 111 -2.23 -8.49 -5.30
C THR A 111 -1.55 -7.48 -4.38
N MET A 112 -1.86 -6.20 -4.57
CA MET A 112 -1.64 -5.15 -3.57
C MET A 112 -2.85 -5.11 -2.64
N LEU A 113 -2.68 -5.59 -1.41
CA LEU A 113 -3.78 -5.74 -0.46
C LEU A 113 -4.01 -4.43 0.30
N ASN A 114 -5.16 -3.80 0.05
CA ASN A 114 -5.43 -2.45 0.51
C ASN A 114 -6.38 -2.40 1.71
N HIS A 115 -5.85 -1.97 2.85
CA HIS A 115 -6.63 -1.64 4.04
C HIS A 115 -7.03 -0.15 4.03
N SER A 116 -8.30 0.17 4.26
CA SER A 116 -8.79 1.56 4.22
C SER A 116 -8.18 2.47 5.30
N PHE A 117 -7.65 1.87 6.36
CA PHE A 117 -7.03 2.54 7.49
C PHE A 117 -7.92 3.64 8.09
N GLY A 118 -9.23 3.39 8.17
CA GLY A 118 -10.22 4.33 8.71
C GLY A 118 -10.67 5.44 7.76
N ARG A 119 -10.37 5.37 6.44
CA ARG A 119 -10.81 6.41 5.48
C ARG A 119 -12.31 6.65 5.50
N TYR A 120 -13.10 5.58 5.64
CA TYR A 120 -14.56 5.61 5.49
C TYR A 120 -15.31 5.57 6.82
N GLY A 121 -14.63 5.84 7.94
CA GLY A 121 -15.18 5.75 9.29
C GLY A 121 -14.98 4.39 9.95
N LEU A 122 -15.30 4.34 11.24
CA LEU A 122 -15.10 3.18 12.12
C LEU A 122 -16.31 2.98 13.03
N THR A 123 -16.55 1.74 13.46
CA THR A 123 -17.47 1.47 14.58
C THR A 123 -16.67 1.48 15.87
N ILE A 124 -16.84 2.50 16.70
CA ILE A 124 -16.11 2.68 17.95
C ILE A 124 -17.09 2.48 19.11
N ASN A 125 -16.81 1.52 19.99
CA ASN A 125 -17.67 1.18 21.13
C ASN A 125 -19.16 0.96 20.73
N GLY A 126 -19.38 0.30 19.59
CA GLY A 126 -20.72 0.00 19.07
C GLY A 126 -21.44 1.17 18.37
N SER A 127 -20.79 2.34 18.26
CA SER A 127 -21.35 3.51 17.55
C SER A 127 -20.56 3.80 16.29
N TRP A 128 -21.27 4.11 15.20
CA TRP A 128 -20.64 4.50 13.94
C TRP A 128 -20.08 5.93 14.02
N VAL A 129 -18.81 6.09 13.66
CA VAL A 129 -18.11 7.37 13.60
C VAL A 129 -17.60 7.57 12.17
N ALA A 130 -18.22 8.51 11.45
CA ALA A 130 -17.92 8.74 10.03
C ALA A 130 -16.54 9.37 9.79
N VAL A 131 -16.10 10.27 10.69
CA VAL A 131 -14.81 10.95 10.59
C VAL A 131 -13.84 10.36 11.60
N THR A 132 -12.81 9.70 11.10
CA THR A 132 -11.79 9.07 11.92
C THR A 132 -10.88 10.12 12.57
N ASP A 133 -10.77 10.08 13.90
CA ASP A 133 -9.81 10.87 14.66
C ASP A 133 -8.61 10.02 15.07
N TYR A 134 -7.51 10.11 14.32
CA TYR A 134 -6.29 9.35 14.58
C TYR A 134 -5.58 9.69 15.90
N ARG A 135 -6.05 10.69 16.66
CA ARG A 135 -5.54 11.01 18.01
C ARG A 135 -6.26 10.20 19.09
N ASP A 136 -7.47 9.73 18.80
CA ASP A 136 -8.27 8.95 19.73
C ASP A 136 -7.67 7.56 19.96
N LYS A 137 -7.64 7.13 21.22
CA LYS A 137 -6.99 5.87 21.59
C LYS A 137 -7.78 4.65 21.18
N ALA A 138 -9.11 4.71 21.18
CA ALA A 138 -9.93 3.60 20.71
C ALA A 138 -9.75 3.39 19.20
N THR A 139 -9.71 4.50 18.44
CA THR A 139 -9.39 4.51 17.00
C THR A 139 -8.02 3.90 16.72
N GLN A 140 -6.97 4.34 17.44
CA GLN A 140 -5.63 3.80 17.28
C GLN A 140 -5.58 2.29 17.53
N ASN A 141 -6.22 1.82 18.61
CA ASN A 141 -6.24 0.40 18.94
C ASN A 141 -6.94 -0.43 17.86
N ILE A 142 -8.13 0.00 17.40
CA ILE A 142 -8.87 -0.69 16.32
C ILE A 142 -8.00 -0.83 15.07
N LEU A 143 -7.42 0.28 14.59
CA LEU A 143 -6.61 0.27 13.37
C LEU A 143 -5.34 -0.58 13.52
N MET A 144 -4.70 -0.56 14.69
CA MET A 144 -3.50 -1.35 14.97
C MET A 144 -3.82 -2.85 15.11
N ASP A 145 -4.98 -3.21 15.63
CA ASP A 145 -5.46 -4.59 15.70
C ASP A 145 -5.79 -5.10 14.29
N GLU A 146 -6.52 -4.33 13.48
CA GLU A 146 -6.88 -4.69 12.10
C GLU A 146 -5.66 -4.94 11.21
N ILE A 147 -4.64 -4.05 11.25
CA ILE A 147 -3.41 -4.24 10.46
C ILE A 147 -2.54 -5.39 10.98
N THR A 148 -2.62 -5.69 12.29
CA THR A 148 -1.88 -6.82 12.88
C THR A 148 -2.49 -8.12 12.39
N GLU A 149 -3.82 -8.26 12.46
CA GLU A 149 -4.55 -9.41 11.93
C GLU A 149 -4.32 -9.55 10.41
N LEU A 150 -4.28 -8.43 9.69
CA LEU A 150 -3.98 -8.43 8.25
C LEU A 150 -2.57 -8.97 7.96
N ALA A 151 -1.54 -8.51 8.66
CA ALA A 151 -0.19 -9.03 8.45
C ALA A 151 -0.11 -10.53 8.80
N GLU A 152 -0.70 -10.93 9.94
CA GLU A 152 -0.69 -12.34 10.39
C GLU A 152 -1.41 -13.28 9.42
N THR A 153 -2.52 -12.83 8.84
CA THR A 153 -3.35 -13.64 7.93
C THR A 153 -2.71 -13.83 6.56
N TYR A 154 -2.01 -12.82 6.04
CA TYR A 154 -1.60 -12.80 4.62
C TYR A 154 -0.10 -12.97 4.38
N LYS A 155 0.76 -12.85 5.39
CA LYS A 155 2.23 -12.86 5.22
C LYS A 155 2.81 -14.01 4.40
N ASP A 156 2.18 -15.19 4.46
CA ASP A 156 2.64 -16.40 3.77
C ASP A 156 1.85 -16.67 2.48
N THR A 157 1.18 -15.67 1.90
CA THR A 157 0.28 -15.85 0.74
C THR A 157 1.03 -15.68 -0.58
N PRO A 158 1.19 -16.75 -1.40
CA PRO A 158 1.73 -16.61 -2.74
C PRO A 158 0.88 -15.64 -3.58
N GLY A 159 1.54 -14.74 -4.29
CA GLY A 159 0.90 -13.70 -5.07
C GLY A 159 0.60 -12.40 -4.34
N LEU A 160 0.85 -12.32 -3.02
CA LEU A 160 0.83 -11.03 -2.33
C LEU A 160 2.03 -10.18 -2.80
N LEU A 161 1.77 -8.93 -3.19
CA LEU A 161 2.82 -8.00 -3.62
C LEU A 161 3.30 -7.12 -2.48
N LEU A 162 2.35 -6.46 -1.82
CA LEU A 162 2.58 -5.47 -0.78
C LEU A 162 1.29 -5.24 0.01
N PHE A 163 1.43 -4.68 1.20
CA PHE A 163 0.32 -4.13 1.95
C PHE A 163 0.20 -2.63 1.68
N LEU A 164 -1.01 -2.16 1.39
CA LEU A 164 -1.28 -0.74 1.13
C LEU A 164 -2.19 -0.18 2.22
N LEU A 165 -1.67 0.77 3.01
CA LEU A 165 -2.41 1.45 4.06
C LEU A 165 -3.06 2.73 3.53
N GLY A 166 -4.36 2.82 3.72
CA GLY A 166 -5.16 3.98 3.37
C GLY A 166 -5.70 3.99 1.94
N ASN A 167 -6.59 4.94 1.70
CA ASN A 167 -7.05 5.41 0.39
C ASN A 167 -7.33 6.91 0.53
N GLU A 168 -6.31 7.74 0.31
CA GLU A 168 -6.45 9.20 0.35
C GLU A 168 -7.03 9.69 1.70
N ASN A 169 -6.59 9.09 2.82
CA ASN A 169 -7.06 9.43 4.17
C ASN A 169 -6.87 10.90 4.52
N ASN A 170 -5.88 11.55 3.89
CA ASN A 170 -5.63 12.98 4.00
C ASN A 170 -6.80 13.84 3.53
N TYR A 171 -7.61 13.38 2.57
CA TYR A 171 -8.83 14.09 2.16
C TYR A 171 -9.91 14.02 3.25
N GLY A 172 -10.03 12.89 3.96
CA GLY A 172 -10.92 12.74 5.12
C GLY A 172 -10.54 13.61 6.34
N LEU A 173 -9.39 14.31 6.30
CA LEU A 173 -9.05 15.31 7.31
C LEU A 173 -9.77 16.64 7.08
N PHE A 174 -10.27 16.85 5.87
CA PHE A 174 -11.06 18.02 5.48
C PHE A 174 -12.54 17.65 5.33
N TRP A 175 -12.82 16.48 4.76
CA TRP A 175 -14.17 16.05 4.41
C TRP A 175 -14.81 15.27 5.54
N ALA A 176 -16.09 15.54 5.83
CA ALA A 176 -16.80 14.88 6.93
C ALA A 176 -17.36 13.49 6.56
N GLY A 177 -17.15 13.01 5.32
CA GLY A 177 -17.69 11.73 4.83
C GLY A 177 -17.00 11.09 3.60
N SER A 178 -17.75 10.27 2.87
CA SER A 178 -17.32 9.58 1.63
C SER A 178 -17.46 10.41 0.36
N GLU A 179 -18.17 11.53 0.43
CA GLU A 179 -18.35 12.48 -0.67
C GLU A 179 -17.14 13.41 -0.81
N THR A 180 -16.87 13.88 -2.03
CA THR A 180 -15.81 14.86 -2.33
C THR A 180 -16.26 16.26 -1.92
N GLU A 181 -15.48 16.96 -1.09
CA GLU A 181 -15.73 18.37 -0.71
C GLU A 181 -14.56 19.27 -1.15
N ASP A 182 -14.78 20.58 -1.21
CA ASP A 182 -13.72 21.55 -1.55
C ASP A 182 -12.67 21.65 -0.43
N PHE A 183 -11.40 21.85 -0.80
CA PHE A 183 -10.34 22.13 0.18
C PHE A 183 -10.42 23.58 0.67
N PRO A 184 -10.05 23.87 1.93
CA PRO A 184 -9.94 25.25 2.38
C PRO A 184 -8.90 26.01 1.55
N ASP A 185 -9.25 27.20 1.07
CA ASP A 185 -8.41 28.05 0.22
C ASP A 185 -7.18 28.59 0.96
N GLU A 186 -7.26 28.74 2.28
CA GLU A 186 -6.20 29.32 3.11
C GLU A 186 -5.08 28.32 3.43
N GLU A 187 -3.85 28.66 3.05
CA GLU A 187 -2.65 27.83 3.28
C GLU A 187 -2.37 27.58 4.77
N GLU A 188 -2.66 28.56 5.62
CA GLU A 188 -2.51 28.44 7.07
C GLU A 188 -3.45 27.39 7.66
N GLN A 189 -4.72 27.36 7.22
CA GLN A 189 -5.69 26.36 7.65
C GLN A 189 -5.27 24.96 7.21
N ARG A 190 -4.79 24.82 5.96
CA ARG A 190 -4.26 23.53 5.48
C ARG A 190 -3.08 23.06 6.31
N ARG A 191 -2.13 23.96 6.63
CA ARG A 191 -0.97 23.65 7.48
C ARG A 191 -1.41 23.23 8.88
N GLU A 192 -2.38 23.94 9.47
CA GLU A 192 -2.92 23.60 10.78
C GLU A 192 -3.60 22.23 10.80
N VAL A 193 -4.41 21.91 9.79
CA VAL A 193 -5.01 20.56 9.63
C VAL A 193 -3.94 19.49 9.48
N GLY A 194 -2.91 19.76 8.66
CA GLY A 194 -1.76 18.90 8.49
C GLY A 194 -1.07 18.58 9.81
N GLU A 195 -0.76 19.60 10.61
CA GLU A 195 -0.07 19.42 11.90
C GLU A 195 -0.97 18.77 12.97
N LYS A 196 -2.22 19.24 13.11
CA LYS A 196 -3.11 18.78 14.20
C LYS A 196 -3.78 17.44 13.93
N ARG A 197 -4.04 17.10 12.66
CA ARG A 197 -4.80 15.90 12.26
C ARG A 197 -4.00 14.98 11.34
N GLY A 198 -3.27 15.54 10.38
CA GLY A 198 -2.45 14.76 9.44
C GLY A 198 -1.24 14.08 10.09
N ARG A 199 -0.46 14.80 10.89
CA ARG A 199 0.72 14.26 11.57
C ARG A 199 0.39 13.07 12.47
N PRO A 200 -0.66 13.10 13.32
CA PRO A 200 -1.11 11.90 14.05
C PRO A 200 -1.44 10.71 13.15
N MET A 201 -2.10 10.95 12.01
CA MET A 201 -2.45 9.90 11.05
C MET A 201 -1.21 9.26 10.43
N TYR A 202 -0.28 10.05 9.89
CA TYR A 202 0.95 9.54 9.28
C TYR A 202 1.87 8.87 10.30
N LYS A 203 1.92 9.40 11.53
CA LYS A 203 2.61 8.75 12.64
C LYS A 203 2.03 7.35 12.91
N LEU A 204 0.70 7.22 12.96
CA LEU A 204 0.05 5.93 13.16
C LEU A 204 0.27 4.97 11.97
N MET A 205 0.29 5.48 10.74
CA MET A 205 0.66 4.66 9.56
C MET A 205 2.11 4.15 9.67
N ASN A 206 3.03 4.95 10.20
CA ASN A 206 4.40 4.51 10.46
C ASN A 206 4.46 3.44 11.57
N ASP A 207 3.74 3.66 12.67
CA ASP A 207 3.65 2.69 13.78
C ASP A 207 3.05 1.36 13.28
N ALA A 208 2.05 1.41 12.40
CA ALA A 208 1.48 0.25 11.72
C ALA A 208 2.52 -0.44 10.82
N ALA A 209 3.28 0.31 10.01
CA ALA A 209 4.33 -0.26 9.17
C ALA A 209 5.40 -1.00 9.99
N ILE A 210 5.86 -0.42 11.12
CA ILE A 210 6.78 -1.08 12.04
C ILE A 210 6.19 -2.39 12.56
N LYS A 211 4.91 -2.36 13.00
CA LYS A 211 4.23 -3.53 13.54
C LYS A 211 4.08 -4.62 12.49
N MET A 212 3.61 -4.30 11.29
CA MET A 212 3.46 -5.27 10.19
C MET A 212 4.80 -5.88 9.80
N LYS A 213 5.87 -5.08 9.72
CA LYS A 213 7.23 -5.57 9.42
C LYS A 213 7.81 -6.51 10.47
N SER A 214 7.36 -6.39 11.71
CA SER A 214 7.75 -7.34 12.77
C SER A 214 7.09 -8.72 12.61
N ILE A 215 6.03 -8.81 11.81
CA ILE A 215 5.25 -10.02 11.53
C ILE A 215 5.64 -10.60 10.16
N ASP A 216 5.83 -9.72 9.17
CA ASP A 216 6.14 -10.03 7.79
C ASP A 216 7.29 -9.15 7.28
N SER A 217 8.45 -9.75 7.06
CA SER A 217 9.63 -9.07 6.51
C SER A 217 9.78 -9.24 4.99
N SER A 218 8.87 -9.96 4.33
CA SER A 218 8.95 -10.35 2.92
C SER A 218 8.12 -9.45 2.00
N HIS A 219 7.21 -8.63 2.54
CA HIS A 219 6.36 -7.74 1.76
C HIS A 219 6.52 -6.27 2.19
N PRO A 220 6.69 -5.33 1.24
CA PRO A 220 6.75 -3.91 1.54
C PRO A 220 5.44 -3.37 2.12
N ILE A 221 5.55 -2.32 2.93
CA ILE A 221 4.40 -1.55 3.40
C ILE A 221 4.35 -0.23 2.64
N ALA A 222 3.23 0.01 1.96
CA ALA A 222 2.94 1.21 1.20
C ALA A 222 1.85 2.05 1.87
N ILE A 223 1.80 3.34 1.55
CA ILE A 223 0.64 4.20 1.84
C ILE A 223 0.00 4.72 0.54
N CYS A 224 -1.29 5.03 0.56
CA CYS A 224 -1.99 5.69 -0.55
C CYS A 224 -2.46 7.10 -0.13
N ASN A 225 -1.80 8.13 -0.66
CA ASN A 225 -2.10 9.53 -0.36
C ASN A 225 -2.82 10.24 -1.53
N GLY A 226 -3.78 11.10 -1.21
CA GLY A 226 -4.45 11.94 -2.20
C GLY A 226 -3.57 13.11 -2.61
N ASP A 227 -3.12 13.11 -3.86
CA ASP A 227 -2.09 14.02 -4.40
C ASP A 227 -0.85 14.07 -3.45
N LEU A 228 -0.05 15.13 -3.52
CA LEU A 228 1.15 15.36 -2.72
C LEU A 228 0.87 16.23 -1.49
N LEU A 229 -0.39 16.28 -1.04
CA LEU A 229 -0.72 17.01 0.20
C LEU A 229 0.03 16.39 1.37
N PHE A 230 0.62 17.27 2.20
CA PHE A 230 1.38 16.91 3.40
C PHE A 230 2.64 16.06 3.15
N SER A 231 3.18 16.07 1.93
CA SER A 231 4.40 15.30 1.60
C SER A 231 5.58 15.54 2.54
N GLU A 232 5.72 16.74 3.10
CA GLU A 232 6.73 17.12 4.07
C GLU A 232 6.51 16.42 5.43
N ILE A 233 5.25 16.35 5.90
CA ILE A 233 4.88 15.64 7.13
C ILE A 233 5.07 14.13 6.94
N ILE A 234 4.68 13.60 5.78
CA ILE A 234 4.90 12.19 5.42
C ILE A 234 6.40 11.87 5.44
N ALA A 235 7.22 12.74 4.84
CA ALA A 235 8.66 12.57 4.87
C ALA A 235 9.20 12.52 6.30
N GLU A 236 8.64 13.29 7.24
CA GLU A 236 9.05 13.33 8.65
C GLU A 236 8.56 12.12 9.47
N GLU A 237 7.31 11.72 9.32
CA GLU A 237 6.68 10.70 10.17
C GLU A 237 6.81 9.27 9.61
N CYS A 238 6.70 9.08 8.30
CA CYS A 238 6.70 7.76 7.65
C CYS A 238 8.12 7.28 7.33
N LYS A 239 8.93 6.97 8.35
CA LYS A 239 10.31 6.49 8.18
C LYS A 239 10.44 5.02 7.84
N ASP A 240 9.42 4.24 8.19
CA ASP A 240 9.35 2.79 8.04
C ASP A 240 8.31 2.36 7.00
N VAL A 241 7.72 3.30 6.26
CA VAL A 241 6.96 3.02 5.03
C VAL A 241 7.94 2.89 3.86
N ASP A 242 7.79 1.85 3.04
CA ASP A 242 8.69 1.54 1.92
C ASP A 242 8.29 2.25 0.62
N ILE A 243 6.98 2.45 0.43
CA ILE A 243 6.43 2.95 -0.84
C ILE A 243 5.43 4.06 -0.55
N TYR A 244 5.66 5.21 -1.19
CA TYR A 244 4.69 6.28 -1.25
C TYR A 244 3.86 6.12 -2.52
N GLY A 245 2.63 5.62 -2.38
CA GLY A 245 1.64 5.63 -3.45
C GLY A 245 0.81 6.90 -3.41
N THR A 246 0.43 7.43 -4.57
CA THR A 246 -0.47 8.59 -4.63
C THR A 246 -1.53 8.44 -5.71
N ASN A 247 -2.77 8.73 -5.34
CA ASN A 247 -3.84 8.94 -6.33
C ASN A 247 -3.78 10.39 -6.78
N MET A 248 -3.73 10.60 -8.10
CA MET A 248 -3.55 11.92 -8.68
C MET A 248 -4.45 12.12 -9.89
N TYR A 249 -5.38 13.06 -9.78
CA TYR A 249 -6.32 13.43 -10.84
C TYR A 249 -6.07 14.88 -11.26
N ARG A 250 -4.96 15.10 -11.98
CA ARG A 250 -4.61 16.42 -12.53
C ARG A 250 -5.06 16.52 -14.00
N GLY A 251 -5.21 17.74 -14.51
CA GLY A 251 -5.73 18.00 -15.85
C GLY A 251 -4.77 17.61 -16.98
N LYS A 252 -4.31 18.59 -17.77
CA LYS A 252 -3.51 18.32 -18.98
C LYS A 252 -2.12 17.74 -18.71
N SER A 253 -1.60 17.85 -17.49
CA SER A 253 -0.28 17.34 -17.12
C SER A 253 -0.20 17.07 -15.61
N PHE A 254 0.86 16.39 -15.19
CA PHE A 254 1.18 16.18 -13.78
C PHE A 254 1.83 17.41 -13.11
N GLY A 255 2.05 18.50 -13.84
CA GLY A 255 2.69 19.71 -13.32
C GLY A 255 4.03 19.42 -12.64
N ASP A 256 4.16 19.90 -11.40
CA ASP A 256 5.36 19.80 -10.56
C ASP A 256 5.46 18.50 -9.74
N ALA A 257 4.57 17.51 -9.97
CA ALA A 257 4.44 16.36 -9.08
C ALA A 257 5.76 15.61 -8.87
N PHE A 258 6.42 15.24 -9.97
CA PHE A 258 7.67 14.47 -9.91
C PHE A 258 8.81 15.27 -9.28
N GLU A 259 8.86 16.60 -9.51
CA GLU A 259 9.84 17.48 -8.88
C GLU A 259 9.61 17.58 -7.37
N ARG A 260 8.35 17.70 -6.93
CA ARG A 260 7.99 17.71 -5.52
C ARG A 260 8.28 16.39 -4.83
N VAL A 261 7.99 15.25 -5.46
CA VAL A 261 8.36 13.94 -4.93
C VAL A 261 9.88 13.86 -4.75
N LYS A 262 10.64 14.26 -5.77
CA LYS A 262 12.11 14.28 -5.70
C LYS A 262 12.62 15.18 -4.57
N ARG A 263 12.04 16.37 -4.43
CA ARG A 263 12.42 17.37 -3.41
C ARG A 263 12.08 16.93 -1.98
N ASN A 264 10.88 16.39 -1.78
CA ASN A 264 10.34 16.16 -0.44
C ASN A 264 10.51 14.72 0.06
N LEU A 265 10.43 13.73 -0.85
CA LEU A 265 10.31 12.31 -0.48
C LEU A 265 11.52 11.46 -0.88
N THR A 266 12.42 11.96 -1.74
CA THR A 266 13.67 11.25 -2.08
C THR A 266 14.86 11.85 -1.35
N CYS A 267 15.72 11.00 -0.78
CA CYS A 267 17.01 11.45 -0.27
C CYS A 267 17.95 11.74 -1.43
N GLN A 268 18.01 13.00 -1.88
CA GLN A 268 19.19 13.47 -2.62
C GLN A 268 20.16 14.07 -1.62
N SER A 269 21.41 13.57 -1.60
CA SER A 269 22.52 14.37 -1.12
C SER A 269 22.68 15.54 -2.07
N TYR A 270 21.98 16.65 -1.80
CA TYR A 270 22.23 17.91 -2.50
C TYR A 270 23.62 18.41 -2.08
N SER A 271 24.66 17.98 -2.80
CA SER A 271 25.89 18.75 -2.94
C SER A 271 25.71 19.70 -4.13
N GLN A 272 24.79 20.67 -3.98
CA GLN A 272 24.82 21.87 -4.81
C GLN A 272 25.14 23.04 -3.89
N SER A 273 26.19 23.76 -4.29
CA SER A 273 26.82 24.88 -3.58
C SER A 273 25.83 25.79 -2.89
N LEU A 274 26.10 26.07 -1.60
CA LEU A 274 25.35 26.92 -0.67
C LEU A 274 25.25 28.42 -1.09
N ASP A 275 25.56 28.79 -2.33
CA ASP A 275 25.76 30.18 -2.74
C ASP A 275 24.54 30.85 -3.41
N GLN A 276 23.35 30.23 -3.45
CA GLN A 276 22.20 30.83 -4.17
C GLN A 276 20.83 30.84 -3.47
N MET A 277 20.73 30.75 -2.14
CA MET A 277 19.43 30.97 -1.48
C MET A 277 19.54 31.78 -0.17
N PRO A 278 19.13 33.07 -0.16
CA PRO A 278 18.92 33.80 1.08
C PRO A 278 17.58 33.40 1.73
N LEU A 279 17.64 33.06 3.02
CA LEU A 279 16.55 33.03 4.00
C LEU A 279 15.48 31.91 3.95
N MET A 280 15.90 30.64 3.90
CA MET A 280 15.09 29.48 4.36
C MET A 280 15.93 28.52 5.23
N LEU A 281 16.79 29.07 6.09
CA LEU A 281 17.84 28.32 6.79
C LEU A 281 17.57 28.02 8.26
N SER A 282 16.39 28.33 8.81
CA SER A 282 16.08 27.96 10.20
C SER A 282 15.44 26.57 10.36
N THR A 283 14.91 25.96 9.30
CA THR A 283 14.14 24.68 9.41
C THR A 283 14.88 23.45 8.87
N MET A 284 15.99 23.60 8.14
CA MET A 284 16.77 22.47 7.58
C MET A 284 17.77 21.84 8.57
N LYS A 285 17.36 21.54 9.80
CA LYS A 285 18.16 20.71 10.71
C LYS A 285 17.77 19.24 10.57
N LYS A 286 18.57 18.51 9.78
CA LYS A 286 18.74 17.05 9.73
C LYS A 286 17.48 16.23 9.33
N ILE A 287 17.22 16.14 8.03
CA ILE A 287 16.49 14.99 7.46
C ILE A 287 17.51 14.08 6.77
N LYS A 288 18.01 13.07 7.50
CA LYS A 288 18.69 11.91 6.91
C LYS A 288 17.85 10.67 7.20
N LYS A 289 17.13 10.24 6.16
CA LYS A 289 16.45 8.96 5.85
C LYS A 289 15.06 9.25 5.27
N CYS A 290 14.97 9.19 3.95
CA CYS A 290 13.74 9.04 3.17
C CYS A 290 14.00 7.88 2.20
N LYS A 291 13.08 6.90 2.17
CA LYS A 291 13.19 5.65 1.40
C LYS A 291 11.88 5.32 0.66
N HIS A 292 11.24 6.29 0.01
CA HIS A 292 9.94 6.05 -0.60
C HIS A 292 10.07 5.81 -2.11
N PHE A 293 9.70 4.61 -2.56
CA PHE A 293 9.43 4.33 -3.97
C PHE A 293 8.07 4.92 -4.37
N LEU A 294 7.92 5.38 -5.63
CA LEU A 294 6.67 5.98 -6.13
C LEU A 294 5.95 4.95 -7.00
N LEU A 295 4.68 4.69 -6.67
CA LEU A 295 3.72 3.93 -7.48
C LEU A 295 2.57 4.82 -7.93
#